data_AF-A0AAV9EUS6-F1
#
_entry.id   AF-A0AAV9EUS6-F1
#
_cell.length_a   1.000
_cell.length_b   1.000
_cell.length_c   1.000
_cell.angle_alpha   90.00
_cell.angle_beta   90.00
_cell.angle_gamma   90.00
#
_symmetry.space_group_name_H-M   'P 1'
#
loop_
_entity.id
_entity.type
_entity.pdbx_description
1 polymer ?
#
loop_
_entity_poly.entity_id
_entity_poly.type
_entity_poly.pdbx_seq_one_letter_code
_entity_poly.pdbx_strand_id
1 'polypeptide(L)'
;MNGSDTRALYLHSVLTCRSGSVAMLSLIYSEILKMLRLWGLLNFDAEIYFPHDSISLPRGYIKQKSKQSDQQHIMTAQTHLVEMLRNLKDAFWPFQYDQSSSLFLRAAHAANNVGGLCITDEGSSNSCNSVSGLDFASAKAAQHRLGRGVWTSVRYGDMRRALAACERLILLDSDPRELRDYSVLLYHLGYYRESLQYLNLYQNSKSFSLQKESTSISIEKMEEEALDQLIIRLNLLLTEESWGEPNAGRKNWVTILNHGRFIT
;
A
#
# COMPACT_ATOMS: atom_id res chain seq x y z
N MET A 1 3.04 17.50 5.73
CA MET A 1 2.41 17.05 6.99
C MET A 1 3.16 15.80 7.44
N ASN A 2 3.73 15.84 8.65
CA ASN A 2 4.47 14.74 9.26
C ASN A 2 3.60 13.48 9.36
N GLY A 3 4.23 12.30 9.23
CA GLY A 3 3.59 10.99 9.05
C GLY A 3 2.22 10.84 9.70
N SER A 4 1.23 10.46 8.89
CA SER A 4 -0.15 10.29 9.33
C SER A 4 -0.16 9.41 10.57
N ASP A 5 -0.71 9.94 11.66
CA ASP A 5 -0.86 9.19 12.89
C ASP A 5 -1.72 7.96 12.58
N THR A 6 -1.11 6.77 12.57
CA THR A 6 -1.81 5.51 12.25
C THR A 6 -3.04 5.30 13.14
N ARG A 7 -3.09 5.93 14.33
CA ARG A 7 -4.27 5.95 15.20
C ARG A 7 -5.50 6.54 14.51
N ALA A 8 -5.33 7.49 13.58
CA ALA A 8 -6.42 8.09 12.82
C ALA A 8 -7.13 7.10 11.86
N LEU A 9 -6.56 5.90 11.64
CA LEU A 9 -7.16 4.84 10.84
C LEU A 9 -7.93 3.80 11.65
N TYR A 10 -7.85 3.85 12.99
CA TYR A 10 -8.51 2.89 13.87
C TYR A 10 -9.76 3.47 14.49
N LEU A 11 -10.90 2.82 14.27
CA LEU A 11 -12.20 3.27 14.77
C LEU A 11 -12.19 3.62 16.27
N HIS A 12 -11.62 2.75 17.11
CA HIS A 12 -11.55 2.99 18.55
C HIS A 12 -10.80 4.29 18.90
N SER A 13 -9.64 4.49 18.28
CA SER A 13 -8.84 5.71 18.47
C SER A 13 -9.57 6.94 17.95
N VAL A 14 -10.24 6.83 16.79
CA VAL A 14 -11.01 7.94 16.21
C VAL A 14 -12.16 8.36 17.12
N LEU A 15 -12.90 7.40 17.68
CA LEU A 15 -13.99 7.67 18.61
C LEU A 15 -13.50 8.26 19.94
N THR A 16 -12.37 7.76 20.45
CA THR A 16 -11.78 8.22 21.72
C THR A 16 -11.20 9.63 21.60
N CYS A 17 -10.41 9.88 20.55
CA CYS A 17 -9.74 11.15 20.30
C CYS A 17 -10.63 12.18 19.60
N ARG A 18 -11.80 11.77 19.11
CA ARG A 18 -12.72 12.59 18.29
C ARG A 18 -12.04 13.21 17.07
N SER A 19 -11.05 12.50 16.53
CA SER A 19 -10.23 12.93 15.39
C SER A 19 -9.78 11.70 14.60
N GLY A 20 -9.88 11.75 13.28
CA GLY A 20 -9.60 10.61 12.41
C GLY A 20 -9.31 11.01 10.98
N SER A 21 -8.92 10.03 10.17
CA SER A 21 -8.73 10.24 8.73
C SER A 21 -10.05 10.55 8.04
N VAL A 22 -9.99 11.20 6.88
CA VAL A 22 -11.17 11.50 6.06
C VAL A 22 -11.98 10.23 5.79
N ALA A 23 -11.31 9.11 5.46
CA ALA A 23 -11.95 7.82 5.24
C ALA A 23 -12.73 7.32 6.47
N MET A 24 -12.12 7.38 7.66
CA MET A 24 -12.78 6.94 8.90
C MET A 24 -13.94 7.84 9.30
N LEU A 25 -13.77 9.16 9.18
CA LEU A 25 -14.84 10.12 9.45
C LEU A 25 -16.02 9.91 8.49
N SER A 26 -15.73 9.67 7.20
CA SER A 26 -16.74 9.36 6.19
C SER A 26 -17.51 8.09 6.52
N LEU A 27 -16.81 7.07 7.02
CA LEU A 27 -17.44 5.80 7.41
C LEU A 27 -18.39 6.01 8.57
N ILE A 28 -17.91 6.63 9.65
CA ILE A 28 -18.71 6.93 10.83
C ILE A 28 -19.95 7.74 10.43
N TYR A 29 -19.76 8.76 9.59
CA TYR A 29 -20.86 9.61 9.18
C TYR A 29 -21.89 8.86 8.31
N SER A 30 -21.42 7.99 7.40
CA SER A 30 -22.30 7.15 6.60
C SER A 30 -23.14 6.22 7.46
N GLU A 31 -22.56 5.62 8.51
CA GLU A 31 -23.27 4.69 9.40
C GLU A 31 -24.27 5.42 10.29
N ILE A 32 -23.94 6.61 10.80
CA ILE A 32 -24.89 7.45 11.54
C ILE A 32 -26.10 7.80 10.67
N LEU A 33 -25.89 8.25 9.43
CA LEU A 33 -27.00 8.60 8.53
C LEU A 33 -27.86 7.39 8.16
N LYS A 34 -27.25 6.21 7.95
CA LYS A 34 -27.99 4.95 7.76
C LYS A 34 -28.85 4.61 8.98
N MET A 35 -28.29 4.71 10.18
CA MET A 35 -29.02 4.42 11.42
C MET A 35 -30.17 5.40 11.66
N LEU A 36 -29.95 6.70 11.44
CA LEU A 36 -31.00 7.73 11.56
C LEU A 36 -32.15 7.50 10.56
N ARG A 37 -31.83 7.03 9.35
CA ARG A 37 -32.84 6.62 8.37
C ARG A 37 -33.61 5.38 8.82
N LEU A 38 -32.93 4.36 9.34
CA LEU A 38 -33.57 3.16 9.87
C LEU A 38 -34.50 3.45 11.06
N TRP A 39 -34.16 4.44 11.89
CA TRP A 39 -35.02 4.91 12.98
C TRP A 39 -36.17 5.82 12.54
N GLY A 40 -36.30 6.11 11.25
CA GLY A 40 -37.36 6.99 10.72
C GLY A 40 -37.17 8.48 11.03
N LEU A 41 -35.97 8.88 11.49
CA LEU A 41 -35.64 10.29 11.77
C LEU A 41 -35.24 11.06 10.50
N LEU A 42 -34.86 10.35 9.44
CA LEU A 42 -34.59 10.91 8.12
C LEU A 42 -35.63 10.39 7.12
N ASN A 43 -36.27 11.31 6.41
CA ASN A 43 -37.25 11.01 5.35
C ASN A 43 -36.61 11.00 3.95
N PHE A 44 -35.28 11.01 3.86
CA PHE A 44 -34.54 11.02 2.61
C PHE A 44 -33.31 10.10 2.65
N ASP A 45 -32.85 9.75 1.46
CA ASP A 45 -31.64 8.97 1.25
C ASP A 45 -30.45 9.92 1.26
N ALA A 46 -29.48 9.65 2.14
CA ALA A 46 -28.25 10.40 2.23
C ALA A 46 -27.07 9.57 1.71
N GLU A 47 -26.18 10.24 1.00
CA GLU A 47 -24.88 9.73 0.56
C GLU A 47 -23.77 10.58 1.20
N ILE A 48 -22.54 10.08 1.19
CA ILE A 48 -21.40 10.82 1.70
C ILE A 48 -20.63 11.41 0.53
N TYR A 49 -20.50 12.75 0.54
CA TYR A 49 -19.53 13.48 -0.25
C TYR A 49 -18.16 13.37 0.42
N PHE A 50 -17.22 12.75 -0.28
CA PHE A 50 -15.83 12.57 0.11
C PHE A 50 -14.94 13.64 -0.50
N PRO A 51 -14.22 14.40 0.33
CA PRO A 51 -13.29 15.41 -0.14
C PRO A 51 -11.98 14.76 -0.62
N HIS A 52 -11.46 15.24 -1.75
CA HIS A 52 -10.15 14.85 -2.28
C HIS A 52 -9.06 15.89 -1.97
N ASP A 53 -9.42 16.99 -1.30
CA ASP A 53 -8.52 18.03 -0.83
C ASP A 53 -8.13 17.81 0.63
N SER A 54 -6.99 18.38 1.03
CA SER A 54 -6.41 18.19 2.37
C SER A 54 -7.11 18.95 3.50
N ILE A 55 -8.12 19.78 3.17
CA ILE A 55 -8.72 20.73 4.11
C ILE A 55 -10.18 20.37 4.40
N SER A 56 -10.91 19.90 3.40
CA SER A 56 -12.34 19.64 3.56
C SER A 56 -12.63 18.39 4.37
N LEU A 57 -13.81 18.41 5.00
CA LEU A 57 -14.36 17.31 5.79
C LEU A 57 -15.47 16.61 5.00
N PRO A 58 -15.73 15.32 5.25
CA PRO A 58 -16.82 14.61 4.61
C PRO A 58 -18.18 15.19 4.99
N ARG A 59 -19.09 15.22 4.01
CA ARG A 59 -20.41 15.85 4.16
C ARG A 59 -21.53 14.92 3.72
N GLY A 60 -22.67 15.06 4.38
CA GLY A 60 -23.88 14.30 4.07
C GLY A 60 -24.58 15.03 2.93
N TYR A 61 -25.00 14.25 1.94
CA TYR A 61 -25.54 14.78 0.71
C TYR A 61 -26.85 14.08 0.38
N ILE A 62 -27.89 14.86 0.05
CA ILE A 62 -29.20 14.29 -0.28
C ILE A 62 -29.12 13.66 -1.66
N LYS A 63 -29.36 12.35 -1.76
CA LYS A 63 -29.21 11.58 -2.99
C LYS A 63 -30.00 12.16 -4.16
N GLN A 64 -31.23 12.63 -3.93
CA GLN A 64 -32.08 13.21 -4.99
C GLN A 64 -31.52 14.52 -5.59
N LYS A 65 -30.59 15.19 -4.91
CA LYS A 65 -29.98 16.43 -5.38
C LYS A 65 -28.67 16.19 -6.15
N SER A 66 -28.23 14.94 -6.31
CA SER A 66 -26.94 14.61 -6.89
C SER A 66 -26.88 15.00 -8.36
N LYS A 67 -25.87 15.81 -8.70
CA LYS A 67 -25.51 16.09 -10.09
C LYS A 67 -24.54 15.04 -10.58
N GLN A 68 -24.45 14.86 -11.90
CA GLN A 68 -23.47 13.96 -12.49
C GLN A 68 -22.02 14.34 -12.14
N SER A 69 -21.75 15.64 -11.95
CA SER A 69 -20.46 16.14 -11.43
C SER A 69 -20.12 15.63 -10.02
N ASP A 70 -21.13 15.33 -9.22
CA ASP A 70 -20.95 14.96 -7.81
C ASP A 70 -20.59 13.47 -7.67
N GLN A 71 -20.85 12.66 -8.70
CA GLN A 71 -20.63 11.20 -8.67
C GLN A 71 -19.18 10.81 -8.37
N GLN A 72 -18.21 11.62 -8.80
CA GLN A 72 -16.79 11.36 -8.51
C GLN A 72 -16.44 11.53 -7.03
N HIS A 73 -17.25 12.27 -6.28
CA HIS A 73 -17.06 12.55 -4.86
C HIS A 73 -17.99 11.72 -3.97
N ILE A 74 -18.97 11.03 -4.54
CA ILE A 74 -19.90 10.21 -3.76
C ILE A 74 -19.24 8.88 -3.40
N MET A 75 -19.16 8.60 -2.11
CA MET A 75 -18.67 7.31 -1.61
C MET A 75 -19.75 6.24 -1.68
N THR A 76 -19.39 5.15 -2.35
CA THR A 76 -20.07 3.85 -2.26
C THR A 76 -19.36 2.97 -1.23
N ALA A 77 -19.99 1.90 -0.75
CA ALA A 77 -19.33 0.96 0.15
C ALA A 77 -18.02 0.38 -0.44
N GLN A 78 -17.99 0.14 -1.75
CA GLN A 78 -16.79 -0.35 -2.44
C GLN A 78 -15.69 0.71 -2.47
N THR A 79 -16.00 1.95 -2.88
CA THR A 79 -14.99 3.02 -2.91
C THR A 79 -14.50 3.38 -1.51
N HIS A 80 -15.35 3.24 -0.48
CA HIS A 80 -14.96 3.32 0.93
C HIS A 80 -13.94 2.29 1.34
N LEU A 81 -14.19 1.03 0.97
CA LEU A 81 -13.28 -0.05 1.29
C LEU A 81 -11.93 0.14 0.58
N VAL A 82 -11.94 0.52 -0.70
CA VAL A 82 -10.73 0.83 -1.46
C VAL A 82 -9.94 1.95 -0.77
N GLU A 83 -10.60 3.03 -0.37
CA GLU A 83 -9.95 4.17 0.28
C GLU A 83 -9.35 3.79 1.65
N MET A 84 -10.07 3.00 2.46
CA MET A 84 -9.53 2.49 3.71
C MET A 84 -8.31 1.60 3.50
N LEU A 85 -8.34 0.72 2.50
CA LEU A 85 -7.23 -0.17 2.19
C LEU A 85 -6.01 0.60 1.67
N ARG A 86 -6.19 1.63 0.84
CA ARG A 86 -5.11 2.52 0.41
C ARG A 86 -4.47 3.24 1.58
N ASN A 87 -5.29 3.84 2.46
CA ASN A 87 -4.79 4.48 3.68
C ASN A 87 -4.00 3.51 4.58
N LEU A 88 -4.46 2.26 4.71
CA LEU A 88 -3.74 1.22 5.45
C LEU A 88 -2.44 0.81 4.76
N LYS A 89 -2.47 0.58 3.44
CA LYS A 89 -1.29 0.28 2.61
C LYS A 89 -0.23 1.36 2.79
N ASP A 90 -0.59 2.63 2.64
CA ASP A 90 0.33 3.76 2.77
C ASP A 90 0.91 3.86 4.18
N ALA A 91 0.04 3.77 5.21
CA ALA A 91 0.45 3.86 6.61
C ALA A 91 1.39 2.73 7.05
N PHE A 92 1.18 1.52 6.50
CA PHE A 92 1.97 0.34 6.83
C PHE A 92 3.04 0.02 5.80
N TRP A 93 3.22 0.82 4.76
CA TRP A 93 4.28 0.60 3.78
C TRP A 93 5.64 0.64 4.48
N PRO A 94 6.50 -0.39 4.37
CA PRO A 94 7.77 -0.43 5.12
C PRO A 94 8.81 0.59 4.65
N PHE A 95 8.73 0.98 3.38
CA PHE A 95 9.73 1.83 2.71
C PHE A 95 9.24 3.28 2.67
N GLN A 96 9.18 3.94 3.84
CA GLN A 96 8.62 5.30 3.97
C GLN A 96 9.61 6.44 3.67
N TYR A 97 10.82 6.12 3.24
CA TYR A 97 11.83 7.13 2.89
C TYR A 97 11.46 7.83 1.58
N ASP A 98 11.90 9.09 1.42
CA ASP A 98 11.67 9.92 0.23
C ASP A 98 10.19 10.04 -0.20
N GLN A 99 9.50 11.07 0.31
CA GLN A 99 8.09 11.30 -0.04
C GLN A 99 7.84 11.68 -1.50
N SER A 100 8.88 11.96 -2.29
CA SER A 100 8.76 12.37 -3.70
C SER A 100 8.64 11.19 -4.68
N SER A 101 9.01 9.98 -4.26
CA SER A 101 8.90 8.76 -5.05
C SER A 101 7.64 7.96 -4.74
N SER A 102 7.23 7.07 -5.65
CA SER A 102 6.11 6.16 -5.41
C SER A 102 6.47 5.05 -4.42
N LEU A 103 5.46 4.42 -3.81
CA LEU A 103 5.66 3.29 -2.91
C LEU A 103 6.44 2.15 -3.57
N PHE A 104 6.11 1.85 -4.83
CA PHE A 104 6.82 0.88 -5.65
C PHE A 104 8.31 1.20 -5.78
N LEU A 105 8.65 2.42 -6.21
CA LEU A 105 10.05 2.84 -6.39
C LEU A 105 10.85 2.69 -5.12
N ARG A 106 10.30 3.12 -3.98
CA ARG A 106 10.96 2.97 -2.68
C ARG A 106 11.24 1.50 -2.37
N ALA A 107 10.26 0.62 -2.58
CA ALA A 107 10.47 -0.81 -2.35
C ALA A 107 11.45 -1.43 -3.36
N ALA A 108 11.41 -1.04 -4.62
CA ALA A 108 12.29 -1.56 -5.68
C ALA A 108 13.74 -1.11 -5.48
N HIS A 109 13.98 0.16 -5.13
CA HIS A 109 15.30 0.64 -4.75
C HIS A 109 15.87 -0.11 -3.54
N ALA A 110 15.04 -0.37 -2.53
CA ALA A 110 15.45 -1.18 -1.40
C ALA A 110 15.84 -2.61 -1.82
N ALA A 111 15.16 -3.20 -2.81
CA ALA A 111 15.51 -4.52 -3.35
C ALA A 111 16.87 -4.54 -4.06
N ASN A 112 17.19 -3.46 -4.79
CA ASN A 112 18.43 -3.33 -5.54
C ASN A 112 19.63 -3.07 -4.61
N ASN A 113 19.45 -2.24 -3.59
CA ASN A 113 20.51 -1.85 -2.65
C ASN A 113 20.94 -2.97 -1.68
N VAL A 114 20.18 -4.06 -1.54
CA VAL A 114 20.54 -5.20 -0.67
C VAL A 114 21.74 -6.00 -1.22
N GLY A 115 22.13 -5.81 -2.48
CA GLY A 115 23.33 -6.43 -3.08
C GLY A 115 24.59 -5.55 -3.09
N GLY A 116 24.48 -4.27 -2.73
CA GLY A 116 25.58 -3.33 -2.71
C GLY A 116 25.95 -3.00 -1.27
N LEU A 117 26.96 -3.68 -0.74
CA LEU A 117 27.73 -3.14 0.37
C LEU A 117 28.15 -1.73 -0.07
N CYS A 118 27.66 -0.68 0.61
CA CYS A 118 28.30 0.62 0.57
C CYS A 118 29.70 0.44 1.14
N ILE A 119 30.63 -0.04 0.33
CA ILE A 119 32.00 0.41 0.42
C ILE A 119 31.90 1.88 0.03
N THR A 120 31.87 2.73 1.05
CA THR A 120 32.17 4.13 0.88
C THR A 120 33.58 4.21 0.31
N ASP A 121 33.70 4.24 -1.02
CA ASP A 121 34.87 4.86 -1.62
C ASP A 121 34.81 6.34 -1.26
N GLU A 122 35.70 6.71 -0.33
CA GLU A 122 36.08 8.07 -0.06
C GLU A 122 36.57 8.71 -1.37
N GLY A 123 35.68 9.41 -2.07
CA GLY A 123 36.11 10.28 -3.16
C GLY A 123 35.12 10.40 -4.32
N SER A 124 34.04 11.15 -4.12
CA SER A 124 33.67 12.24 -5.04
C SER A 124 32.36 12.89 -4.63
N SER A 125 32.45 14.19 -4.40
CA SER A 125 31.36 15.14 -4.21
C SER A 125 30.43 15.21 -5.41
N ASN A 126 29.12 14.98 -5.21
CA ASN A 126 28.08 16.01 -5.41
C ASN A 126 26.67 15.41 -5.26
N SER A 127 25.79 16.20 -4.61
CA SER A 127 24.33 16.05 -4.51
C SER A 127 23.81 15.05 -3.45
N CYS A 128 23.51 15.63 -2.28
CA CYS A 128 22.64 15.15 -1.19
C CYS A 128 21.68 13.99 -1.52
N ASN A 129 22.06 12.76 -1.20
CA ASN A 129 21.13 11.69 -0.85
C ASN A 129 21.80 10.70 0.11
N SER A 130 22.45 11.22 1.17
CA SER A 130 22.93 10.36 2.24
C SER A 130 21.71 9.85 3.00
N VAL A 131 21.33 8.60 2.75
CA VAL A 131 20.50 7.80 3.66
C VAL A 131 21.08 8.03 5.05
N SER A 132 20.33 8.71 5.92
CA SER A 132 20.84 9.10 7.24
C SER A 132 21.31 7.85 7.95
N GLY A 133 22.43 7.91 8.69
CA GLY A 133 22.88 6.78 9.51
C GLY A 133 21.79 6.25 10.45
N LEU A 134 20.81 7.10 10.79
CA LEU A 134 19.60 6.75 11.52
C LEU A 134 18.66 5.82 10.73
N ASP A 135 18.49 6.07 9.43
CA ASP A 135 17.63 5.30 8.53
C ASP A 135 18.26 3.93 8.23
N PHE A 136 19.58 3.87 8.08
CA PHE A 136 20.29 2.60 7.93
C PHE A 136 20.25 1.75 9.22
N ALA A 137 20.53 2.36 10.38
CA ALA A 137 20.48 1.66 11.67
C ALA A 137 19.07 1.15 11.98
N SER A 138 18.04 1.90 11.59
CA SER A 138 16.65 1.52 11.79
C SER A 138 16.14 0.47 10.80
N ALA A 139 16.55 0.52 9.52
CA ALA A 139 16.29 -0.55 8.56
C ALA A 139 16.93 -1.88 9.02
N LYS A 140 18.18 -1.82 9.51
CA LYS A 140 18.88 -2.96 10.09
C LYS A 140 18.18 -3.48 11.37
N ALA A 141 17.68 -2.58 12.22
CA ALA A 141 16.90 -2.96 13.40
C ALA A 141 15.56 -3.59 13.02
N ALA A 142 14.88 -3.08 11.99
CA ALA A 142 13.64 -3.65 11.45
C ALA A 142 13.90 -5.05 10.87
N GLN A 143 14.96 -5.24 10.08
CA GLN A 143 15.39 -6.54 9.57
C GLN A 143 15.69 -7.53 10.71
N HIS A 144 16.40 -7.09 11.76
CA HIS A 144 16.67 -7.91 12.94
C HIS A 144 15.38 -8.27 13.70
N ARG A 145 14.39 -7.37 13.78
CA ARG A 145 13.07 -7.63 14.36
C ARG A 145 12.26 -8.62 13.53
N LEU A 146 12.26 -8.49 12.20
CA LEU A 146 11.65 -9.45 11.27
C LEU A 146 12.27 -10.84 11.42
N GLY A 147 13.60 -10.92 11.54
CA GLY A 147 14.33 -12.17 11.82
C GLY A 147 13.95 -12.83 13.14
N ARG A 148 13.44 -12.07 14.13
CA ARG A 148 12.93 -12.59 15.41
C ARG A 148 11.41 -12.75 15.46
N GLY A 149 10.71 -12.54 14.35
CA GLY A 149 9.26 -12.66 14.31
C GLY A 149 8.50 -11.46 14.88
N VAL A 150 9.14 -10.29 15.01
CA VAL A 150 8.50 -9.02 15.42
C VAL A 150 8.31 -8.15 14.18
N TRP A 151 7.09 -8.15 13.66
CA TRP A 151 6.75 -7.58 12.35
C TRP A 151 6.14 -6.16 12.41
N THR A 152 5.93 -5.65 13.63
CA THR A 152 5.28 -4.36 13.87
C THR A 152 6.28 -3.33 14.35
N SER A 153 6.33 -2.18 13.68
CA SER A 153 6.92 -0.96 14.23
C SER A 153 6.06 0.23 13.82
N VAL A 154 5.56 0.98 14.81
CA VAL A 154 4.70 2.17 14.61
C VAL A 154 5.39 3.24 13.75
N ARG A 155 6.71 3.17 13.53
CA ARG A 155 7.49 4.15 12.78
C ARG A 155 8.08 3.67 11.44
N TYR A 156 7.98 2.38 11.11
CA TYR A 156 8.69 1.79 9.96
C TYR A 156 7.81 0.84 9.13
N GLY A 157 6.49 1.00 9.21
CA GLY A 157 5.51 0.17 8.52
C GLY A 157 5.36 -1.25 9.10
N ASP A 158 4.45 -2.01 8.50
CA ASP A 158 4.19 -3.43 8.76
C ASP A 158 3.94 -4.11 7.41
N MET A 159 4.95 -4.83 6.93
CA MET A 159 4.93 -5.47 5.62
C MET A 159 3.76 -6.45 5.46
N ARG A 160 3.32 -7.12 6.54
CA ARG A 160 2.18 -8.05 6.48
C ARG A 160 0.87 -7.31 6.26
N ARG A 161 0.70 -6.18 6.94
CA ARG A 161 -0.50 -5.32 6.78
C ARG A 161 -0.53 -4.65 5.42
N ALA A 162 0.61 -4.14 4.95
CA ALA A 162 0.72 -3.58 3.61
C ALA A 162 0.41 -4.64 2.54
N LEU A 163 0.96 -5.85 2.70
CA LEU A 163 0.71 -6.96 1.77
C LEU A 163 -0.76 -7.40 1.76
N ALA A 164 -1.39 -7.56 2.93
CA ALA A 164 -2.81 -7.90 3.03
C ALA A 164 -3.72 -6.80 2.44
N ALA A 165 -3.33 -5.52 2.60
CA ALA A 165 -4.05 -4.41 1.99
C ALA A 165 -3.94 -4.46 0.45
N CYS A 166 -2.74 -4.67 -0.09
CA CYS A 166 -2.52 -4.84 -1.53
C CYS A 166 -3.30 -6.05 -2.10
N GLU A 167 -3.28 -7.21 -1.43
CA GLU A 167 -4.04 -8.39 -1.85
C GLU A 167 -5.53 -8.07 -1.95
N ARG A 168 -6.10 -7.39 -0.95
CA ARG A 168 -7.51 -7.00 -0.97
C ARG A 168 -7.81 -5.97 -2.05
N LEU A 169 -6.90 -5.04 -2.32
CA LEU A 169 -7.03 -4.05 -3.40
C LEU A 169 -7.00 -4.68 -4.80
N ILE A 170 -6.18 -5.73 -4.99
CA ILE A 170 -6.17 -6.56 -6.21
C ILE A 170 -7.52 -7.26 -6.39
N LEU A 171 -8.07 -7.87 -5.33
CA LEU A 171 -9.37 -8.54 -5.37
C LEU A 171 -10.55 -7.60 -5.67
N LEU A 172 -10.39 -6.31 -5.37
CA LEU A 172 -11.40 -5.28 -5.67
C LEU A 172 -11.24 -4.70 -7.09
N ASP A 173 -10.25 -5.17 -7.86
CA ASP A 173 -9.94 -4.73 -9.22
C ASP A 173 -9.88 -3.21 -9.37
N SER A 174 -9.25 -2.56 -8.38
CA SER A 174 -9.29 -1.10 -8.23
C SER A 174 -8.23 -0.37 -9.06
N ASP A 175 -7.02 -0.93 -9.17
CA ASP A 175 -5.90 -0.37 -9.91
C ASP A 175 -4.90 -1.48 -10.25
N PRO A 176 -4.47 -1.66 -11.51
CA PRO A 176 -3.49 -2.67 -11.88
C PRO A 176 -2.14 -2.47 -11.18
N ARG A 177 -1.80 -1.24 -10.75
CA ARG A 177 -0.55 -0.95 -10.01
C ARG A 177 -0.45 -1.68 -8.68
N GLU A 178 -1.58 -2.15 -8.14
CA GLU A 178 -1.56 -2.96 -6.92
C GLU A 178 -0.86 -4.32 -7.13
N LEU A 179 -0.82 -4.84 -8.37
CA LEU A 179 -0.09 -6.07 -8.71
C LEU A 179 1.42 -5.90 -8.55
N ARG A 180 1.99 -4.79 -9.06
CA ARG A 180 3.43 -4.51 -8.92
C ARG A 180 3.81 -4.20 -7.46
N ASP A 181 2.94 -3.50 -6.73
CA ASP A 181 3.16 -3.14 -5.33
C ASP A 181 3.11 -4.41 -4.45
N TYR A 182 2.15 -5.30 -4.71
CA TYR A 182 2.08 -6.61 -4.05
C TYR A 182 3.32 -7.47 -4.37
N SER A 183 3.74 -7.49 -5.64
CA SER A 183 4.90 -8.26 -6.06
C SER A 183 6.20 -7.82 -5.36
N VAL A 184 6.46 -6.53 -5.26
CA VAL A 184 7.70 -6.06 -4.63
C VAL A 184 7.71 -6.38 -3.13
N LEU A 185 6.55 -6.37 -2.46
CA LEU A 185 6.46 -6.86 -1.08
C LEU A 185 6.73 -8.37 -0.97
N LEU A 186 6.22 -9.18 -1.90
CA LEU A 186 6.52 -10.62 -1.96
C LEU A 186 8.02 -10.89 -2.15
N TYR A 187 8.68 -10.11 -3.00
CA TYR A 187 10.13 -10.18 -3.20
C TYR A 187 10.87 -10.00 -1.86
N HIS A 188 10.53 -8.96 -1.09
CA HIS A 188 11.17 -8.68 0.20
C HIS A 188 10.89 -9.75 1.27
N LEU A 189 9.79 -10.50 1.12
CA LEU A 189 9.47 -11.64 1.98
C LEU A 189 10.17 -12.94 1.54
N GLY A 190 10.82 -12.95 0.38
CA GLY A 190 11.49 -14.11 -0.20
C GLY A 190 10.57 -15.05 -0.99
N TYR A 191 9.36 -14.62 -1.33
CA TYR A 191 8.43 -15.36 -2.21
C TYR A 191 8.71 -14.99 -3.68
N TYR A 192 9.88 -15.37 -4.18
CA TYR A 192 10.39 -14.91 -5.47
C TYR A 192 9.55 -15.41 -6.66
N ARG A 193 9.06 -16.65 -6.61
CA ARG A 193 8.24 -17.23 -7.68
C ARG A 193 6.91 -16.50 -7.80
N GLU A 194 6.24 -16.30 -6.68
CA GLU A 194 4.97 -15.57 -6.59
C GLU A 194 5.17 -14.11 -7.00
N SER A 195 6.25 -13.47 -6.52
CA SER A 195 6.62 -12.11 -6.93
C SER A 195 6.71 -11.99 -8.46
N LEU A 196 7.44 -12.89 -9.12
CA LEU A 196 7.55 -12.88 -10.58
C LEU A 196 6.20 -13.10 -11.28
N GLN A 197 5.37 -14.02 -10.77
CA GLN A 197 4.03 -14.27 -11.31
C GLN A 197 3.17 -12.99 -11.30
N TYR A 198 3.16 -12.24 -10.20
CA TYR A 198 2.39 -11.01 -10.10
C TYR A 198 2.94 -9.87 -10.99
N LEU A 199 4.27 -9.80 -11.22
CA LEU A 199 4.82 -8.85 -12.20
C LEU A 199 4.38 -9.17 -13.62
N ASN A 200 4.36 -10.45 -13.99
CA ASN A 200 3.87 -10.87 -15.31
C ASN A 200 2.39 -10.52 -15.48
N LEU A 201 1.56 -10.71 -14.44
CA LEU A 201 0.16 -10.28 -14.46
C LEU A 201 0.03 -8.75 -14.64
N TYR A 202 0.86 -7.98 -13.95
CA TYR A 202 0.90 -6.53 -14.11
C TYR A 202 1.29 -6.12 -15.54
N GLN A 203 2.37 -6.68 -16.09
CA GLN A 203 2.82 -6.39 -17.46
C GLN A 203 1.73 -6.71 -18.48
N ASN A 204 1.08 -7.87 -18.36
CA ASN A 204 -0.05 -8.24 -19.22
C ASN A 204 -1.19 -7.22 -19.12
N SER A 205 -1.58 -6.81 -17.91
CA SER A 205 -2.63 -5.81 -17.70
C SER A 205 -2.27 -4.43 -18.30
N LYS A 206 -1.00 -4.04 -18.23
CA LYS A 206 -0.49 -2.78 -18.77
C LYS A 206 -0.52 -2.76 -20.29
N SER A 207 -0.15 -3.86 -20.95
CA SER A 207 -0.20 -4.00 -22.41
C SER A 207 -1.60 -3.75 -22.99
N PHE A 208 -2.66 -4.02 -22.22
CA PHE A 208 -4.05 -3.73 -22.62
C PHE A 208 -4.48 -2.27 -22.43
N SER A 209 -3.73 -1.46 -21.66
CA SER A 209 -4.16 -0.12 -21.20
C SER A 209 -3.47 1.07 -21.90
N LEU A 210 -2.67 0.83 -22.95
CA LEU A 210 -1.81 1.82 -23.64
C LEU A 210 -2.55 2.91 -24.48
N GLN A 211 -3.63 3.51 -23.98
CA GLN A 211 -4.36 4.58 -24.70
C GLN A 211 -4.54 5.91 -23.95
N LYS A 212 -3.86 6.17 -22.83
CA LYS A 212 -3.92 7.49 -22.18
C LYS A 212 -2.55 7.96 -21.71
N GLU A 213 -1.90 8.77 -22.53
CA GLU A 213 -0.76 9.61 -22.13
C GLU A 213 -1.26 10.91 -21.50
N SER A 214 -0.66 11.32 -20.36
CA SER A 214 0.10 12.58 -20.26
C SER A 214 0.60 12.89 -18.83
N THR A 215 1.69 13.67 -18.80
CA THR A 215 2.33 14.47 -17.73
C THR A 215 3.16 13.84 -16.60
N SER A 216 3.28 12.51 -16.48
CA SER A 216 4.12 11.87 -15.43
C SER A 216 5.32 11.05 -15.95
N ILE A 217 5.77 11.36 -17.17
CA ILE A 217 6.78 10.62 -17.95
C ILE A 217 8.06 10.29 -17.14
N SER A 218 8.51 11.19 -16.28
CA SER A 218 9.75 10.97 -15.52
C SER A 218 9.62 9.91 -14.43
N ILE A 219 8.51 9.88 -13.68
CA ILE A 219 8.32 8.91 -12.59
C ILE A 219 7.92 7.56 -13.17
N GLU A 220 7.04 7.54 -14.17
CA GLU A 220 6.67 6.31 -14.88
C GLU A 220 7.87 5.62 -15.50
N LYS A 221 8.78 6.37 -16.13
CA LYS A 221 10.01 5.81 -16.69
C LYS A 221 10.92 5.19 -15.62
N MET A 222 11.07 5.87 -14.47
CA MET A 222 11.83 5.30 -13.34
C MET A 222 11.17 4.04 -12.80
N GLU A 223 9.83 4.01 -12.73
CA GLU A 223 9.07 2.83 -12.30
C GLU A 223 9.24 1.66 -13.25
N GLU A 224 9.27 1.91 -14.56
CA GLU A 224 9.54 0.92 -15.58
C GLU A 224 10.96 0.35 -15.45
N GLU A 225 11.98 1.22 -15.34
CA GLU A 225 13.36 0.78 -15.17
C GLU A 225 13.54 -0.05 -13.88
N ALA A 226 12.94 0.39 -12.78
CA ALA A 226 12.97 -0.34 -11.51
C ALA A 226 12.26 -1.70 -11.61
N LEU A 227 11.18 -1.79 -12.38
CA LEU A 227 10.47 -3.03 -12.64
C LEU A 227 11.31 -4.01 -13.46
N ASP A 228 11.96 -3.54 -14.53
CA ASP A 228 12.83 -4.38 -15.35
C ASP A 228 14.02 -4.92 -14.55
N GLN A 229 14.64 -4.06 -13.73
CA GLN A 229 15.71 -4.47 -12.81
C GLN A 229 15.24 -5.53 -11.81
N LEU A 230 14.04 -5.38 -11.25
CA LEU A 230 13.47 -6.35 -10.32
C LEU A 230 13.21 -7.70 -11.01
N ILE A 231 12.69 -7.70 -12.25
CA ILE A 231 12.47 -8.92 -13.03
C ILE A 231 13.80 -9.62 -13.35
N ILE A 232 14.81 -8.88 -13.81
CA ILE A 232 16.14 -9.43 -14.07
C ILE A 232 16.68 -10.11 -12.81
N ARG A 233 16.58 -9.44 -11.66
CA ARG A 233 17.05 -9.97 -10.38
C ARG A 233 16.27 -11.21 -9.94
N LEU A 234 14.96 -11.22 -10.09
CA LEU A 234 14.11 -12.39 -9.81
C LEU A 234 14.50 -13.59 -10.67
N ASN A 235 14.72 -13.38 -11.97
CA ASN A 235 15.16 -14.43 -12.88
C ASN A 235 16.52 -15.00 -12.45
N LEU A 236 17.48 -14.15 -12.09
CA LEU A 236 18.79 -14.59 -11.57
C LEU A 236 18.65 -15.41 -10.28
N LEU A 237 17.83 -14.95 -9.31
CA LEU A 237 17.59 -15.68 -8.07
C LEU A 237 16.90 -17.03 -8.30
N LEU A 238 16.00 -17.11 -9.27
CA LEU A 238 15.28 -18.34 -9.60
C LEU A 238 16.12 -19.33 -10.41
N THR A 239 17.16 -18.87 -11.13
CA THR A 239 18.13 -19.75 -11.78
C THR A 239 19.08 -20.43 -10.79
N GLU A 240 19.25 -19.88 -9.59
CA GLU A 240 19.96 -20.53 -8.49
C GLU A 240 19.00 -21.50 -7.76
N GLU A 241 19.13 -22.82 -8.01
CA GLU A 241 18.24 -23.88 -7.48
C GLU A 241 18.02 -23.85 -5.94
N SER A 242 18.89 -23.18 -5.18
CA SER A 242 18.85 -23.07 -3.73
C SER A 242 17.85 -22.05 -3.15
N TRP A 243 17.32 -21.12 -3.95
CA TRP A 243 16.45 -20.03 -3.45
C TRP A 243 14.97 -20.18 -3.78
N GLY A 244 14.61 -21.20 -4.59
CA GLY A 244 13.24 -21.45 -5.03
C GLY A 244 12.32 -22.04 -3.96
N GLU A 245 12.86 -22.53 -2.84
CA GLU A 245 12.07 -23.02 -1.72
C GLU A 245 12.26 -22.15 -0.47
N PRO A 246 11.18 -21.60 0.12
CA PRO A 246 11.27 -21.04 1.46
C PRO A 246 11.67 -22.17 2.41
N ASN A 247 12.84 -22.02 3.05
CA ASN A 247 13.40 -22.89 4.09
C ASN A 247 12.27 -23.52 4.93
N ALA A 248 12.26 -24.83 5.15
CA ALA A 248 11.10 -25.59 5.66
C ALA A 248 10.40 -25.02 6.93
N GLY A 249 11.10 -24.21 7.74
CA GLY A 249 10.50 -23.45 8.85
C GLY A 249 9.60 -22.25 8.46
N ARG A 250 9.62 -21.80 7.20
CA ARG A 250 8.76 -20.74 6.62
C ARG A 250 7.50 -21.28 5.96
N LYS A 251 7.46 -22.56 5.56
CA LYS A 251 6.30 -23.20 4.90
C LYS A 251 5.04 -23.25 5.78
N ASN A 252 5.17 -23.14 7.11
CA ASN A 252 4.03 -23.23 8.03
C ASN A 252 3.06 -22.02 7.99
N TRP A 253 3.45 -20.87 7.44
CA TRP A 253 2.62 -19.66 7.51
C TRP A 253 1.71 -19.45 6.30
N VAL A 254 2.11 -19.91 5.11
CA VAL A 254 1.20 -19.96 3.95
C VAL A 254 0.08 -20.97 4.22
N THR A 255 0.34 -22.03 4.98
CA THR A 255 -0.70 -22.96 5.43
C THR A 255 -1.66 -22.29 6.41
N ILE A 256 -1.20 -21.38 7.28
CA ILE A 256 -2.08 -20.62 8.20
C ILE A 256 -2.90 -19.55 7.46
N LEU A 257 -2.35 -18.94 6.40
CA LEU A 257 -3.11 -18.03 5.53
C LEU A 257 -4.08 -18.79 4.60
N ASN A 258 -3.72 -19.98 4.12
CA ASN A 258 -4.59 -20.84 3.31
C ASN A 258 -5.64 -21.60 4.13
N HIS A 259 -5.42 -21.87 5.42
CA HIS A 259 -6.43 -22.42 6.34
C HIS A 259 -7.43 -21.37 6.85
N GLY A 260 -7.26 -20.10 6.46
CA GLY A 260 -8.29 -19.07 6.57
C GLY A 260 -9.30 -19.08 5.41
N ARG A 261 -9.20 -20.03 4.46
CA ARG A 261 -10.31 -20.32 3.54
C ARG A 261 -11.33 -21.20 4.28
N PHE A 262 -12.55 -20.66 4.40
CA PHE A 262 -13.75 -21.27 4.96
C PHE A 262 -13.82 -21.35 6.50
N ILE A 263 -14.38 -20.30 7.09
CA ILE A 263 -15.53 -20.51 7.98
C ILE A 263 -16.65 -19.59 7.45
N THR A 264 -17.77 -20.23 7.15
CA THR A 264 -19.09 -19.65 6.82
C THR A 264 -19.53 -18.56 7.78
#